data_AF-A0A6F8TXE4-F1
#
_entry.id   AF-A0A6F8TXE4-F1
#
_cell.length_a   1.000
_cell.length_b   1.000
_cell.length_c   1.000
_cell.angle_alpha   90.00
_cell.angle_beta   90.00
_cell.angle_gamma   90.00
#
_symmetry.space_group_name_H-M   'P 1'
#
loop_
_entity.id
_entity.type
_entity.pdbx_description
1 polymer ?
#
loop_
_entity_poly.entity_id
_entity_poly.type
_entity_poly.pdbx_seq_one_letter_code
_entity_poly.pdbx_strand_id
1 'polypeptide(L)'
;MVKEIKVVHGEIEQSLTKLKFSTEALQSNLPYDIGQGNALEVVTKINELNQMMGQMIEDYKQLLMRNEEQTRQAVQDMAQADRNLSSHMKVR
;
A
#
# COMPACT_ATOMS: atom_id res chain seq x y z
N MET A 1 27.02 15.44 7.98
CA MET A 1 26.05 16.38 7.38
C MET A 1 24.66 15.79 7.58
N VAL A 2 23.88 16.32 8.52
CA VAL A 2 22.48 15.90 8.67
C VAL A 2 21.69 16.63 7.58
N LYS A 3 21.18 15.91 6.59
CA LYS A 3 20.21 16.49 5.66
C LYS A 3 18.94 16.72 6.46
N GLU A 4 18.57 17.98 6.63
CA GLU A 4 17.32 18.38 7.27
C GLU A 4 16.15 17.69 6.55
N ILE A 5 15.31 16.99 7.31
CA ILE A 5 14.15 16.29 6.74
C ILE A 5 13.02 17.32 6.61
N LYS A 6 12.80 17.82 5.40
CA LYS A 6 11.68 18.73 5.11
C LYS A 6 10.41 17.92 4.81
N VAL A 7 9.45 17.94 5.73
CA VAL A 7 8.16 17.26 5.58
C VAL A 7 7.14 18.21 4.95
N VAL A 8 6.79 17.98 3.68
CA VAL A 8 5.70 18.69 3.02
C VAL A 8 4.40 17.89 3.19
N HIS A 9 3.70 18.12 4.30
CA HIS A 9 2.53 17.34 4.69
C HIS A 9 1.49 17.16 3.59
N GLY A 10 1.13 18.24 2.88
CA GLY A 10 0.09 18.19 1.85
C GLY A 10 0.43 17.24 0.69
N GLU A 11 1.68 17.25 0.21
CA GLU A 11 2.12 16.39 -0.89
C GLU A 11 2.17 14.92 -0.48
N ILE A 12 2.59 14.66 0.76
CA ILE A 12 2.64 13.30 1.31
C ILE A 12 1.22 12.75 1.48
N GLU A 13 0.33 13.53 2.07
CA GLU A 13 -1.09 13.17 2.25
C GLU A 13 -1.79 12.88 0.92
N GLN A 14 -1.56 13.72 -0.09
CA GLN A 14 -2.09 13.50 -1.43
C GLN A 14 -1.55 12.19 -2.04
N SER A 15 -0.26 11.93 -1.89
CA SER A 15 0.39 10.72 -2.42
C SER A 15 -0.10 9.46 -1.72
N LEU A 16 -0.24 9.48 -0.40
CA LEU A 16 -0.77 8.36 0.39
C LEU A 16 -2.25 8.10 0.06
N THR A 17 -3.04 9.15 -0.11
CA THR A 17 -4.44 9.02 -0.54
C THR A 17 -4.54 8.38 -1.92
N LYS A 18 -3.72 8.83 -2.89
CA LYS A 18 -3.65 8.23 -4.22
C LYS A 18 -3.22 6.77 -4.18
N LEU A 19 -2.23 6.43 -3.35
CA LEU A 19 -1.76 5.07 -3.14
C LEU A 19 -2.89 4.18 -2.62
N LYS A 20 -3.61 4.63 -1.59
CA LYS A 20 -4.76 3.91 -1.02
C LYS A 20 -5.83 3.63 -2.08
N PHE A 21 -6.28 4.66 -2.80
CA PHE A 21 -7.29 4.50 -3.85
C PHE A 21 -6.84 3.55 -4.97
N SER A 22 -5.57 3.67 -5.39
CA SER A 22 -5.02 2.83 -6.45
C SER A 22 -4.90 1.37 -5.99
N THR A 23 -4.59 1.16 -4.71
CA THR A 23 -4.51 -0.18 -4.10
C THR A 23 -5.90 -0.82 -3.97
N GLU A 24 -6.90 -0.05 -3.55
CA GLU A 24 -8.30 -0.51 -3.47
C GLU A 24 -8.88 -0.86 -4.85
N ALA A 25 -8.47 -0.14 -5.90
CA ALA A 25 -8.87 -0.40 -7.27
C ALA A 25 -8.23 -1.65 -7.91
N LEU A 26 -7.20 -2.24 -7.31
CA LEU A 26 -6.57 -3.46 -7.82
C LEU A 26 -7.51 -4.66 -7.68
N GLN A 27 -7.82 -5.28 -8.82
CA GLN A 27 -8.64 -6.49 -8.90
C GLN A 27 -7.76 -7.73 -8.76
N SER A 28 -8.02 -8.55 -7.74
CA SER A 28 -7.40 -9.87 -7.51
C SER A 28 -8.24 -11.03 -8.05
N ASN A 29 -9.44 -10.74 -8.56
CA ASN A 29 -10.32 -11.75 -9.16
C ASN A 29 -9.76 -12.12 -10.54
N LEU A 30 -9.18 -13.31 -10.63
CA LEU A 30 -8.82 -13.95 -11.88
C LEU A 30 -9.67 -15.22 -12.06
N PRO A 31 -10.12 -15.51 -13.28
CA PRO A 31 -10.92 -16.70 -13.55
C PRO A 31 -10.10 -17.96 -13.29
N TYR A 32 -10.56 -18.83 -12.40
CA TYR A 32 -9.87 -20.09 -12.05
C TYR A 32 -10.64 -21.34 -12.48
N ASP A 33 -11.71 -21.16 -13.25
CA ASP A 33 -12.62 -22.21 -13.71
C ASP A 33 -12.83 -22.12 -15.22
N ILE A 34 -11.74 -21.86 -15.94
CA ILE A 34 -11.75 -21.78 -17.39
C ILE A 34 -11.83 -23.20 -17.94
N GLY A 35 -12.66 -23.41 -18.96
CA GLY A 35 -12.68 -24.67 -19.72
C GLY A 35 -13.36 -25.82 -18.98
N GLN A 36 -14.44 -25.56 -18.24
CA GLN A 36 -15.32 -26.56 -17.64
C GLN A 36 -15.51 -27.81 -18.53
N GLY A 37 -15.10 -28.98 -18.02
CA GLY A 37 -15.15 -30.26 -18.75
C GLY A 37 -13.92 -30.60 -19.60
N ASN A 38 -12.93 -29.70 -19.68
CA ASN A 38 -11.67 -29.94 -20.37
C ASN A 38 -10.67 -30.65 -19.44
N ALA A 39 -10.15 -31.80 -19.88
CA ALA A 39 -9.18 -32.62 -19.13
C ALA A 39 -7.71 -32.36 -19.55
N LEU A 40 -7.46 -31.37 -20.41
CA LEU A 40 -6.10 -30.99 -20.79
C LEU A 40 -5.37 -30.38 -19.61
N GLU A 41 -4.18 -30.90 -19.31
CA GLU A 41 -3.29 -30.42 -18.25
C GLU A 41 -2.99 -28.92 -18.38
N VAL A 42 -2.93 -28.40 -19.60
CA VAL A 42 -2.73 -26.96 -19.87
C VAL A 42 -3.83 -26.11 -19.23
N VAL A 43 -5.09 -26.56 -19.29
CA VAL A 43 -6.22 -25.83 -18.68
C VAL A 43 -6.10 -25.83 -17.16
N THR A 44 -5.75 -26.99 -16.58
CA THR A 44 -5.46 -27.10 -15.14
C THR A 44 -4.36 -26.14 -14.72
N LYS A 45 -3.25 -26.09 -15.46
CA LYS A 45 -2.12 -25.20 -15.18
C LYS A 45 -2.48 -23.72 -15.28
N ILE A 46 -3.33 -23.34 -16.24
CA ILE A 46 -3.82 -21.97 -16.36
C ILE A 46 -4.68 -21.59 -15.14
N ASN A 47 -5.58 -22.50 -14.70
CA ASN A 47 -6.42 -22.25 -13.53
C ASN A 47 -5.59 -22.13 -12.24
N GLU A 48 -4.60 -23.01 -12.04
CA GLU A 48 -3.63 -22.93 -10.93
C GLU A 48 -2.86 -21.60 -10.95
N LEU A 49 -2.39 -21.19 -12.13
CA LEU A 49 -1.64 -19.94 -12.31
C LEU A 49 -2.50 -18.72 -11.99
N ASN A 50 -3.76 -18.71 -12.43
CA ASN A 50 -4.70 -17.63 -12.12
C ASN A 50 -5.00 -17.54 -10.62
N GLN A 51 -5.11 -18.68 -9.92
CA GLN A 51 -5.24 -18.68 -8.45
C GLN A 51 -4.01 -18.10 -7.76
N MET A 52 -2.81 -18.55 -8.16
CA MET A 52 -1.56 -18.03 -7.59
C MET A 52 -1.38 -16.53 -7.85
N MET A 53 -1.71 -16.06 -9.05
CA MET A 53 -1.67 -14.65 -9.38
C MET A 53 -2.70 -13.84 -8.58
N GLY A 54 -3.92 -14.37 -8.40
CA GLY A 54 -4.95 -13.73 -7.59
C GLY A 54 -4.49 -13.55 -6.14
N GLN A 55 -3.91 -14.60 -5.56
CA GLN A 55 -3.34 -14.54 -4.21
C GLN A 55 -2.18 -13.55 -4.12
N MET A 56 -1.25 -13.56 -5.09
CA MET A 56 -0.14 -12.62 -5.13
C MET A 56 -0.62 -11.15 -5.19
N ILE A 57 -1.65 -10.86 -5.98
CA ILE A 57 -2.22 -9.50 -6.06
C ILE A 57 -2.84 -9.12 -4.72
N GLU A 58 -3.53 -10.04 -4.04
CA GLU A 58 -4.12 -9.76 -2.73
C GLU A 58 -3.05 -9.49 -1.68
N ASP A 59 -2.01 -10.33 -1.60
CA ASP A 59 -0.89 -10.14 -0.68
C ASP A 59 -0.18 -8.79 -0.92
N TYR A 60 -0.01 -8.42 -2.19
CA TYR A 60 0.57 -7.14 -2.56
C TYR A 60 -0.31 -5.96 -2.16
N LYS A 61 -1.64 -6.07 -2.29
CA LYS A 61 -2.57 -5.04 -1.80
C LYS A 61 -2.45 -4.84 -0.30
N GLN A 62 -2.39 -5.92 0.48
CA GLN A 62 -2.21 -5.84 1.92
C GLN A 62 -0.88 -5.17 2.30
N LEU A 63 0.20 -5.47 1.59
CA LEU A 63 1.49 -4.83 1.78
C LEU A 63 1.42 -3.31 1.50
N LEU A 64 0.79 -2.92 0.39
CA LEU A 64 0.63 -1.51 0.04
C LEU A 64 -0.21 -0.74 1.07
N MET A 65 -1.32 -1.32 1.54
CA MET A 65 -2.15 -0.73 2.59
C MET A 65 -1.36 -0.54 3.89
N ARG A 66 -0.58 -1.55 4.30
CA ARG A 66 0.25 -1.46 5.49
C ARG A 66 1.33 -0.37 5.36
N ASN A 67 1.98 -0.28 4.21
CA ASN A 67 2.99 0.75 3.96
C ASN A 67 2.37 2.16 3.99
N GLU A 68 1.17 2.31 3.42
CA GLU A 68 0.42 3.57 3.45
C GLU A 68 0.12 4.01 4.89
N GLU A 69 -0.43 3.11 5.70
CA GLU A 69 -0.76 3.36 7.11
C GLU A 69 0.49 3.69 7.94
N GLN A 70 1.56 2.92 7.80
CA GLN A 70 2.81 3.15 8.53
C GLN A 70 3.47 4.47 8.15
N THR A 71 3.43 4.84 6.87
CA THR A 71 3.99 6.12 6.40
C THR A 71 3.16 7.29 6.93
N ARG A 72 1.83 7.17 6.90
CA ARG A 72 0.90 8.16 7.45
C ARG A 72 1.17 8.39 8.93
N GLN A 73 1.32 7.32 9.71
CA GLN A 73 1.64 7.41 11.14
C GLN A 73 2.99 8.10 11.37
N ALA A 74 4.03 7.70 10.65
CA ALA A 74 5.36 8.29 10.79
C ALA A 74 5.35 9.80 10.52
N VAL A 75 4.61 10.24 9.51
CA VAL A 75 4.44 11.67 9.17
C VAL A 75 3.71 12.41 10.30
N GLN A 76 2.66 11.82 10.88
CA GLN A 76 1.95 12.41 12.02
C GLN A 76 2.85 12.52 13.26
N ASP A 77 3.64 11.48 13.55
CA ASP A 77 4.57 11.46 14.68
C ASP A 77 5.63 12.55 14.53
N MET A 78 6.16 12.74 13.31
CA MET A 78 7.10 13.82 13.00
C MET A 78 6.48 15.20 13.20
N ALA A 79 5.23 15.42 12.75
CA ALA A 79 4.53 16.67 12.99
C ALA A 79 4.31 16.95 14.48
N GLN A 80 3.98 15.92 15.24
CA GLN A 80 3.76 16.04 16.67
C GLN A 80 5.08 16.36 17.40
N ALA A 81 6.18 15.70 17.02
CA ALA A 81 7.50 15.98 17.55
C ALA A 81 7.91 17.44 17.28
N ASP A 82 7.68 17.95 16.08
CA ASP A 82 8.00 19.33 15.69
C ASP A 82 7.15 20.37 16.45
N ARG A 83 5.85 20.11 16.62
CA ARG A 83 4.96 20.92 17.46
C ARG A 83 5.41 20.95 18.92
N ASN A 84 5.78 19.79 19.47
CA ASN A 84 6.28 19.68 20.84
C ASN A 84 7.59 20.44 21.01
N LEU A 85 8.54 20.32 20.07
CA LEU A 85 9.81 21.06 20.12
C LEU A 85 9.57 22.58 20.07
N SER A 86 8.71 23.01 19.15
CA SER A 86 8.34 24.42 18.99
C SER A 86 7.69 25.02 20.24
N SER A 87 6.84 24.26 20.94
CA SER A 87 6.21 24.73 22.19
C SER A 87 7.23 24.90 23.33
N HIS A 88 8.20 23.99 23.46
CA HIS A 88 9.27 24.10 24.45
C HIS A 88 10.22 25.27 24.17
N MET A 89 10.45 25.60 22.88
CA MET A 89 11.27 26.75 22.49
C MET A 89 10.58 28.10 22.76
N LYS A 90 9.25 28.20 22.64
CA LYS A 90 8.50 29.43 22.90
C LYS A 90 8.31 29.78 24.38
N VAL A 91 8.51 28.80 25.27
CA VAL A 91 8.32 28.95 26.73
C VAL A 91 9.62 29.37 27.45
N ARG A 92 10.76 29.37 26.74
CA ARG A 92 12.03 29.97 27.20
C ARG A 92 12.18 31.40 26.73
#